data_AF-A0A5E4P0V7-F1
#
_entry.id   AF-A0A5E4P0V7-F1
#
_cell.length_a   1.000
_cell.length_b   1.000
_cell.length_c   1.000
_cell.angle_alpha   90.00
_cell.angle_beta   90.00
_cell.angle_gamma   90.00
#
_symmetry.space_group_name_H-M   'P 1'
#
loop_
_entity.id
_entity.type
_entity.pdbx_description
1 polymer ?
#
loop_
_entity_poly.entity_id
_entity_poly.type
_entity_poly.pdbx_seq_one_letter_code
_entity_poly.pdbx_strand_id
1 'polypeptide(L)'
;MQASGSKDTPSPEDGWSGDEALPEVEIQELDLEAEVPSLEATDEDEAAPASVKAGAAVIRAHWKHAPKGPGVYRMIGADHEVLYVGKAKSVRRRIASYMRLSPGIPTASPA
;
A
#
# COMPACT_ATOMS: atom_id res chain seq x y z
N MET A 1 25.77 -61.62 2.00
CA MET A 1 24.50 -61.98 2.67
C MET A 1 23.75 -60.69 2.97
N GLN A 2 22.49 -60.64 2.57
CA GLN A 2 21.56 -59.52 2.71
C GLN A 2 21.05 -59.41 4.15
N ALA A 3 20.69 -58.19 4.58
CA ALA A 3 19.51 -57.98 5.43
C ALA A 3 19.05 -56.52 5.30
N SER A 4 17.87 -56.38 4.71
CA SER A 4 17.05 -55.17 4.62
C SER A 4 16.56 -54.70 5.99
N GLY A 5 16.48 -53.38 6.19
CA GLY A 5 15.74 -52.77 7.29
C GLY A 5 15.11 -51.47 6.83
N SER A 6 13.88 -51.56 6.32
CA SER A 6 12.99 -50.42 6.10
C SER A 6 12.58 -49.82 7.44
N LYS A 7 12.69 -48.50 7.60
CA LYS A 7 11.89 -47.67 8.54
C LYS A 7 11.73 -46.29 7.92
N ASP A 8 10.55 -46.03 7.37
CA ASP A 8 9.51 -45.21 8.00
C ASP A 8 9.78 -43.72 7.77
N THR A 9 9.15 -43.21 6.71
CA THR A 9 8.91 -41.79 6.44
C THR A 9 8.16 -41.15 7.62
N PRO A 10 8.64 -40.06 8.23
CA PRO A 10 7.80 -39.26 9.10
C PRO A 10 6.83 -38.42 8.25
N SER A 11 5.53 -38.70 8.40
CA SER A 11 4.45 -37.80 7.98
C SER A 11 4.44 -36.57 8.88
N PRO A 12 4.41 -35.34 8.35
CA PRO A 12 4.15 -34.15 9.15
C PRO A 12 2.64 -33.98 9.28
N GLU A 13 2.01 -34.85 10.08
CA GLU A 13 0.73 -34.54 10.73
C GLU A 13 1.00 -33.85 12.08
N ASP A 14 1.89 -32.86 12.09
CA ASP A 14 2.19 -32.09 13.29
C ASP A 14 1.37 -30.80 13.31
N GLY A 15 0.24 -30.88 14.01
CA GLY A 15 -0.20 -29.85 14.94
C GLY A 15 -0.70 -28.52 14.37
N TRP A 16 -1.96 -28.50 13.92
CA TRP A 16 -2.79 -27.31 14.18
C TRP A 16 -3.59 -27.55 15.45
N SER A 17 -2.93 -27.45 16.61
CA SER A 17 -3.61 -27.35 17.90
C SER A 17 -4.25 -25.96 17.98
N GLY A 18 -5.57 -25.92 17.82
CA GLY A 18 -6.37 -24.71 17.90
C GLY A 18 -6.55 -24.21 19.34
N ASP A 19 -5.46 -23.85 20.01
CA ASP A 19 -5.48 -23.28 21.37
C ASP A 19 -4.33 -22.28 21.64
N GLU A 20 -3.72 -21.72 20.59
CA GLU A 20 -2.87 -20.54 20.78
C GLU A 20 -3.77 -19.32 20.81
N ALA A 21 -4.13 -18.90 22.03
CA ALA A 21 -4.87 -17.69 22.31
C ALA A 21 -4.32 -16.56 21.42
N LEU A 22 -5.15 -16.16 20.43
CA LEU A 22 -4.85 -15.01 19.61
C LEU A 22 -4.54 -13.87 20.58
N PRO A 23 -3.39 -13.18 20.45
CA PRO A 23 -3.17 -12.01 21.28
C PRO A 23 -4.38 -11.10 21.07
N GLU A 24 -5.00 -10.64 22.15
CA GLU A 24 -5.96 -9.55 22.09
C GLU A 24 -5.19 -8.40 21.43
N VAL A 25 -5.39 -8.27 20.12
CA VAL A 25 -4.88 -7.13 19.38
C VAL A 25 -5.70 -5.99 19.93
N GLU A 26 -5.13 -5.30 20.91
CA GLU A 26 -5.66 -4.05 21.39
C GLU A 26 -5.71 -3.15 20.15
N ILE A 27 -6.91 -3.05 19.58
CA ILE A 27 -7.19 -2.12 18.50
C ILE A 27 -7.10 -0.78 19.18
N GLN A 28 -5.89 -0.24 19.22
CA GLN A 28 -5.66 1.13 19.62
C GLN A 28 -6.46 1.94 18.60
N GLU A 29 -7.63 2.42 19.03
CA GLU A 29 -8.33 3.53 18.41
C GLU A 29 -7.41 4.74 18.49
N LEU A 30 -6.37 4.73 17.65
CA LEU A 30 -5.43 5.81 17.49
C LEU A 30 -6.20 6.93 16.80
N ASP A 31 -6.76 7.76 17.66
CA ASP A 31 -7.20 9.14 17.48
C ASP A 31 -7.49 9.55 16.04
N LEU A 32 -8.79 9.74 15.82
CA LEU A 32 -9.48 10.17 14.60
C LEU A 32 -9.05 11.53 14.03
N GLU A 33 -8.02 12.17 14.58
CA GLU A 33 -7.52 13.48 14.17
C GLU A 33 -6.02 13.48 13.85
N ALA A 34 -5.46 12.35 13.38
CA ALA A 34 -4.13 12.35 12.77
C ALA A 34 -4.11 13.24 11.51
N GLU A 35 -3.83 14.52 11.75
CA GLU A 35 -3.39 15.60 10.88
C GLU A 35 -3.24 15.12 9.43
N VAL A 36 -4.32 15.25 8.66
CA VAL A 36 -4.26 14.97 7.23
C VAL A 36 -3.33 16.04 6.67
N PRO A 37 -2.13 15.68 6.16
CA PRO A 37 -1.19 16.69 5.71
C PRO A 37 -1.90 17.55 4.67
N SER A 38 -1.92 18.86 4.91
CA SER A 38 -2.45 19.80 3.94
C SER A 38 -1.67 19.58 2.66
N LEU A 39 -2.34 19.06 1.62
CA LEU A 39 -1.76 18.83 0.30
C LEU A 39 -1.62 20.16 -0.43
N GLU A 40 -1.06 21.17 0.23
CA GLU A 40 -0.62 22.39 -0.43
C GLU A 40 0.59 22.03 -1.29
N ALA A 41 0.66 22.66 -2.47
CA ALA A 41 1.78 22.41 -3.36
C ALA A 41 3.06 22.89 -2.67
N THR A 42 4.03 22.00 -2.51
CA THR A 42 5.35 22.37 -1.98
C THR A 42 6.23 22.87 -3.13
N ASP A 43 7.32 23.59 -2.82
CA ASP A 43 8.25 24.07 -3.84
C ASP A 43 8.83 22.92 -4.72
N GLU A 44 8.82 21.68 -4.20
CA GLU A 44 9.22 20.46 -4.91
C GLU A 44 8.22 20.02 -5.99
N ASP A 45 6.94 20.37 -5.85
CA ASP A 45 5.94 20.15 -6.90
C ASP A 45 6.26 20.98 -8.15
N GLU A 46 6.94 22.13 -8.00
CA GLU A 46 7.15 23.06 -9.12
C GLU A 46 8.21 22.59 -10.12
N ALA A 47 9.19 21.79 -9.68
CA ALA A 47 10.22 21.18 -10.53
C ALA A 47 9.73 19.95 -11.31
N ALA A 48 8.50 19.49 -11.08
CA ALA A 48 7.95 18.31 -11.71
C ALA A 48 7.60 18.51 -13.20
N PRO A 49 7.70 17.44 -14.03
CA PRO A 49 7.22 17.51 -15.41
C PRO A 49 5.70 17.78 -15.45
N ALA A 50 5.26 18.51 -16.48
CA ALA A 50 3.87 18.96 -16.61
C ALA A 50 2.84 17.81 -16.57
N SER A 51 3.19 16.64 -17.12
CA SER A 51 2.35 15.43 -17.08
C SER A 51 2.12 14.91 -15.66
N VAL A 52 3.14 14.97 -14.79
CA VAL A 52 3.03 14.56 -13.39
C VAL A 52 2.18 15.57 -12.61
N LYS A 53 2.37 16.87 -12.84
CA LYS A 53 1.53 17.92 -12.25
C LYS A 53 0.05 17.73 -12.64
N ALA A 54 -0.22 17.45 -13.92
CA ALA A 54 -1.56 17.18 -14.41
C ALA A 54 -2.18 15.95 -13.73
N GLY A 55 -1.44 14.84 -13.65
CA GLY A 55 -1.89 13.64 -12.95
C GLY A 55 -2.18 13.88 -11.46
N ALA A 56 -1.29 14.60 -10.76
CA ALA A 56 -1.47 14.95 -9.35
C ALA A 56 -2.72 15.82 -9.13
N ALA A 57 -3.03 16.75 -10.05
CA ALA A 57 -4.24 17.57 -9.98
C ALA A 57 -5.51 16.73 -10.12
N VAL A 58 -5.54 15.75 -11.03
CA VAL A 58 -6.67 14.80 -11.16
C VAL A 58 -6.85 14.00 -9.88
N ILE A 59 -5.76 13.42 -9.34
CA ILE A 59 -5.81 12.64 -8.10
C ILE A 59 -6.30 13.52 -6.93
N ARG A 60 -5.86 14.79 -6.84
CA ARG A 60 -6.29 15.75 -5.81
C ARG A 60 -7.80 16.01 -5.84
N ALA A 61 -8.38 16.13 -7.03
CA ALA A 61 -9.82 16.36 -7.19
C ALA A 61 -10.62 15.19 -6.61
N HIS A 62 -10.24 13.95 -6.93
CA HIS A 62 -10.91 12.75 -6.43
C HIS A 62 -10.63 12.46 -4.96
N TRP A 63 -9.42 12.76 -4.49
CA TRP A 63 -9.01 12.58 -3.10
C TRP A 63 -9.94 13.28 -2.10
N LYS A 64 -10.48 14.46 -2.45
CA LYS A 64 -11.41 15.21 -1.60
C LYS A 64 -12.66 14.41 -1.24
N HIS A 65 -13.09 13.50 -2.12
CA HIS A 65 -14.26 12.64 -1.95
C HIS A 65 -13.92 11.24 -1.41
N ALA A 66 -12.64 10.94 -1.23
CA ALA A 66 -12.21 9.62 -0.77
C ALA A 66 -12.64 9.36 0.69
N PRO A 67 -13.11 8.14 1.01
CA PRO A 67 -13.51 7.77 2.36
C PRO A 67 -12.32 7.77 3.31
N LYS A 68 -12.54 8.22 4.55
CA LYS A 68 -11.51 8.27 5.59
C LYS A 68 -11.16 6.87 6.15
N GLY A 69 -12.07 5.91 6.03
CA GLY A 69 -11.94 4.53 6.55
C GLY A 69 -11.30 3.52 5.60
N PRO A 70 -11.31 2.22 5.99
CA PRO A 70 -10.70 1.14 5.23
C PRO A 70 -11.49 0.83 3.95
N GLY A 71 -10.78 0.35 2.93
CA GLY A 71 -11.39 -0.04 1.67
C GLY A 71 -10.41 -0.33 0.55
N VAL A 72 -10.96 -0.48 -0.65
CA VAL A 72 -10.23 -0.70 -1.90
C VAL A 72 -10.37 0.54 -2.77
N TYR A 73 -9.28 0.95 -3.43
CA TYR A 73 -9.24 2.09 -4.35
C TYR A 73 -8.62 1.69 -5.69
N ARG A 74 -8.97 2.44 -6.74
CA ARG A 74 -8.52 2.22 -8.12
C ARG A 74 -7.97 3.53 -8.69
N MET A 75 -6.85 3.45 -9.39
CA MET A 75 -6.37 4.53 -10.25
C MET A 75 -6.69 4.18 -11.69
N ILE A 76 -7.37 5.09 -12.38
CA ILE A 76 -7.88 4.91 -13.72
C ILE A 76 -7.10 5.83 -14.66
N GLY A 77 -6.64 5.26 -15.77
CA GLY A 77 -5.94 5.99 -16.83
C GLY A 77 -6.88 6.82 -17.70
N ALA A 78 -6.32 7.59 -18.62
CA ALA A 78 -7.10 8.42 -19.55
C ALA A 78 -8.02 7.58 -20.44
N ASP A 79 -7.59 6.38 -20.82
CA ASP A 79 -8.34 5.44 -21.65
C ASP A 79 -9.34 4.57 -20.85
N HIS A 80 -9.69 4.99 -19.63
CA HIS A 80 -10.56 4.26 -18.69
C HIS A 80 -10.04 2.88 -18.25
N GLU A 81 -8.79 2.57 -18.54
CA GLU A 81 -8.11 1.36 -18.09
C GLU A 81 -7.70 1.47 -16.61
N VAL A 82 -7.59 0.31 -15.94
CA VAL A 82 -7.16 0.25 -14.55
C VAL A 82 -5.64 0.20 -14.51
N LEU A 83 -5.02 1.27 -13.99
CA LEU A 83 -3.56 1.35 -13.82
C LEU A 83 -3.09 0.71 -12.53
N TYR A 84 -3.90 0.84 -11.46
CA TYR A 84 -3.54 0.37 -10.14
C TYR A 84 -4.79 0.08 -9.29
N VAL A 85 -4.70 -0.95 -8.46
CA VAL A 85 -5.68 -1.28 -7.41
C VAL A 85 -4.96 -1.49 -6.10
N GLY A 86 -5.45 -0.91 -5.01
CA GLY A 86 -4.87 -1.06 -3.69
C GLY A 86 -5.91 -1.22 -2.58
N LYS A 87 -5.52 -1.90 -1.50
CA LYS A 87 -6.25 -1.94 -0.23
C LYS A 87 -5.58 -1.01 0.78
N ALA A 88 -6.36 -0.33 1.60
CA ALA A 88 -5.82 0.56 2.62
C ALA A 88 -6.68 0.55 3.89
N LYS A 89 -6.04 0.76 5.05
CA LYS A 89 -6.73 1.03 6.33
C LYS A 89 -7.43 2.40 6.33
N SER A 90 -6.89 3.35 5.56
CA SER A 90 -7.53 4.63 5.24
C SER A 90 -7.30 4.93 3.76
N VAL A 91 -8.36 4.84 2.96
CA VAL A 91 -8.28 5.09 1.51
C VAL A 91 -7.80 6.51 1.25
N ARG A 92 -8.37 7.50 1.93
CA ARG A 92 -7.98 8.92 1.81
C ARG A 92 -6.49 9.15 2.07
N ARG A 93 -5.94 8.60 3.17
CA ARG A 93 -4.51 8.77 3.51
C ARG A 93 -3.60 8.08 2.48
N ARG A 94 -4.03 6.94 1.95
CA ARG A 94 -3.25 6.22 0.95
C ARG A 94 -3.22 6.96 -0.39
N ILE A 95 -4.36 7.49 -0.84
CA ILE A 95 -4.43 8.30 -2.07
C ILE A 95 -3.54 9.54 -1.96
N ALA A 96 -3.57 10.26 -0.84
CA ALA A 96 -2.69 11.41 -0.58
C ALA A 96 -1.19 11.08 -0.74
N SER A 97 -0.78 9.83 -0.46
CA SER A 97 0.62 9.41 -0.59
C SER A 97 1.16 9.44 -2.00
N TYR A 98 0.31 9.25 -3.01
CA TYR A 98 0.75 9.23 -4.41
C TYR A 98 0.97 10.63 -4.99
N MET A 99 0.47 11.65 -4.29
CA MET A 99 0.65 13.04 -4.68
C MET A 99 1.91 13.67 -4.10
N ARG A 100 2.64 12.93 -3.25
CA ARG A 100 3.95 13.37 -2.76
C ARG A 100 4.99 13.03 -3.81
N LEU A 101 5.61 14.06 -4.39
CA LEU A 101 6.75 13.88 -5.26
C LEU A 101 7.96 13.61 -4.38
N SER A 102 8.35 12.35 -4.26
CA SER A 102 9.62 12.01 -3.58
C SER A 102 10.77 12.25 -4.55
N PRO A 103 11.78 13.06 -4.18
CA PRO A 103 13.02 13.16 -4.95
C PRO A 103 13.81 11.87 -4.73
N GLY A 104 13.83 10.95 -5.70
CA GLY A 104 14.51 9.68 -5.48
C GLY A 104 14.41 8.65 -6.59
N ILE A 105 14.86 8.99 -7.80
CA ILE A 105 15.51 8.01 -8.66
C ILE A 105 16.82 8.65 -9.12
N PRO A 106 18.01 8.13 -8.75
CA PRO A 106 19.26 8.57 -9.36
C PRO A 106 19.18 8.18 -10.85
N THR A 107 18.98 9.18 -11.70
CA THR A 107 19.09 9.00 -13.15
C THR A 107 20.54 8.59 -13.43
N ALA A 108 20.74 7.33 -13.82
CA ALA A 108 22.04 6.84 -14.21
C ALA A 108 22.63 7.74 -15.31
N SER A 109 23.90 8.10 -15.10
CA SER A 109 24.74 8.96 -15.91
C SER A 109 24.67 8.63 -17.41
N PRO A 110 24.61 9.62 -18.32
CA PRO A 110 24.99 9.37 -19.70
C PRO A 110 26.49 9.02 -19.77
N ALA A 111 26.82 8.10 -20.68
CA ALA A 111 28.17 7.67 -21.02
C ALA A 111 28.89 8.68 -21.91
#